data_AF-A0A1I8AEQ5-F1
#
_entry.id   AF-A0A1I8AEQ5-F1
#
_cell.length_a   1.000
_cell.length_b   1.000
_cell.length_c   1.000
_cell.angle_alpha   90.00
_cell.angle_beta   90.00
_cell.angle_gamma   90.00
#
_symmetry.space_group_name_H-M   'P 1'
#
loop_
_entity.id
_entity.type
_entity.pdbx_description
1 polymer ?
#
loop_
_entity_poly.entity_id
_entity_poly.type
_entity_poly.pdbx_seq_one_letter_code
_entity_poly.pdbx_strand_id
1 'polypeptide(L)'
;MNNAFFCGAFPECNPKNWRTTYERVHVAPHTTMDAVPFKFVDSVVELFGKKTLDQLAREVRHPLWKDVVDLHHLNRVYYSLVFRKAKHGTMCLFFDEHDYCSVSVQTIRKNRRFA
;
A
#
# COMPACT_ATOMS: atom_id res chain seq x y z
N MET A 1 -8.21 44.14 1.03
CA MET A 1 -7.29 45.20 1.47
C MET A 1 -7.37 45.29 2.99
N ASN A 2 -6.19 45.36 3.64
CA ASN A 2 -5.91 45.70 5.05
C ASN A 2 -6.12 44.55 6.06
N ASN A 3 -5.09 43.77 6.38
CA ASN A 3 -4.01 44.02 7.35
C ASN A 3 -4.50 44.48 8.73
N ALA A 4 -4.41 43.58 9.72
CA ALA A 4 -4.21 43.93 11.11
C ALA A 4 -3.39 42.80 11.77
N PHE A 5 -2.06 42.94 11.68
CA PHE A 5 -1.11 42.28 12.56
C PHE A 5 -1.33 42.81 13.98
N PHE A 6 -1.74 41.96 14.91
CA PHE A 6 -1.62 42.29 16.33
C PHE A 6 -0.19 41.97 16.79
N CYS A 7 0.60 43.02 16.90
CA CYS A 7 1.91 43.01 17.55
C CYS A 7 1.65 43.01 19.07
N GLY A 8 1.79 41.85 19.72
CA GLY A 8 1.77 41.72 21.16
C GLY A 8 3.10 42.18 21.76
N ALA A 9 3.01 42.96 22.85
CA ALA A 9 4.12 43.63 23.52
C ALA A 9 5.22 42.67 24.01
N PHE A 10 6.48 43.03 23.73
CA PHE A 10 7.66 42.48 24.40
C PHE A 10 7.79 43.08 25.81
N PRO A 11 7.88 42.28 26.89
CA PRO A 11 8.50 42.74 28.11
C PRO A 11 10.03 42.66 27.98
N GLU A 12 10.67 43.74 28.43
CA GLU A 12 12.10 44.01 28.46
C GLU A 12 12.93 42.84 29.03
N CYS A 13 13.96 42.42 28.29
CA CYS A 13 15.00 41.51 28.78
C CYS A 13 15.90 42.23 29.80
N ASN A 14 15.83 41.82 31.07
CA ASN A 14 16.78 42.19 32.12
C ASN A 14 17.88 41.11 32.23
N PRO A 15 19.17 41.41 31.94
CA PRO A 15 20.19 40.39 31.78
C PRO A 15 20.98 40.15 33.08
N LYS A 16 20.38 39.57 34.12
CA LYS A 16 21.12 39.11 35.32
C LYS A 16 20.49 37.90 36.01
N ASN A 17 20.71 36.70 35.47
CA ASN A 17 20.93 35.49 36.27
C ASN A 17 21.25 34.31 35.35
N TRP A 18 22.53 34.02 35.18
CA TRP A 18 22.98 32.75 34.64
C TRP A 18 22.92 31.73 35.79
N ARG A 19 21.90 30.88 35.80
CA ARG A 19 21.92 29.66 36.60
C ARG A 19 21.71 28.47 35.69
N THR A 20 22.75 27.64 35.65
CA THR A 20 22.93 26.43 34.89
C THR A 20 21.81 25.44 35.17
N THR A 21 20.99 25.16 34.17
CA THR A 21 20.16 23.95 34.11
C THR A 21 20.40 23.32 32.75
N TYR A 22 20.97 22.12 32.79
CA TYR A 22 21.20 21.23 31.66
C TYR A 22 19.96 21.21 30.77
N GLU A 23 20.07 21.84 29.59
CA GLU A 23 19.12 21.69 28.51
C GLU A 23 19.08 20.21 28.16
N ARG A 24 18.09 19.50 28.68
CA ARG A 24 17.63 18.27 28.06
C ARG A 24 17.01 18.75 26.75
N VAL A 25 17.85 18.89 25.73
CA VAL A 25 17.40 19.06 24.35
C VAL A 25 16.57 17.82 24.07
N HIS A 26 15.26 17.93 24.30
CA HIS A 26 14.31 17.02 23.72
C HIS A 26 14.39 17.31 22.23
N VAL A 27 15.34 16.63 21.58
CA VAL A 27 15.31 16.42 20.14
C VAL A 27 13.93 15.84 19.90
N ALA A 28 13.04 16.67 19.35
CA ALA A 28 11.76 16.19 18.85
C ALA A 28 12.08 14.95 18.02
N PRO A 29 11.39 13.81 18.21
CA PRO A 29 11.63 12.66 17.37
C PRO A 29 11.56 13.18 15.94
N HIS A 30 12.62 12.98 15.17
CA HIS A 30 12.53 13.19 13.74
C HIS A 30 11.32 12.37 13.31
N THR A 31 10.22 13.02 12.95
CA THR A 31 9.09 12.35 12.33
C THR A 31 9.58 11.98 10.94
N THR A 32 10.30 10.86 10.90
CA THR A 32 10.66 10.14 9.69
C THR A 32 9.36 9.80 9.00
N MET A 33 8.96 10.62 8.04
CA MET A 33 8.01 10.22 7.02
C MET A 33 8.79 9.71 5.79
N ASP A 34 9.84 8.92 6.02
CA ASP A 34 10.71 8.39 4.95
C ASP A 34 10.27 7.02 4.41
N ALA A 35 9.21 6.44 4.97
CA ALA A 35 8.65 5.19 4.47
C ALA A 35 7.33 5.49 3.75
N VAL A 36 7.29 5.18 2.45
CA VAL A 36 6.04 5.08 1.68
C VAL A 36 5.03 4.29 2.52
N PRO A 37 3.80 4.80 2.76
CA PRO A 37 2.83 4.09 3.58
C PRO A 37 2.66 2.67 3.06
N PHE A 38 2.71 1.68 3.93
CA PHE A 38 2.54 0.26 3.55
C PHE A 38 1.29 0.05 2.70
N LYS A 39 0.22 0.81 3.00
CA LYS A 39 -1.03 0.83 2.23
C LYS A 39 -0.86 1.28 0.78
N PHE A 40 0.03 2.22 0.51
CA PHE A 40 0.33 2.62 -0.86
C PHE A 40 1.04 1.48 -1.61
N VAL A 41 2.06 0.85 -1.01
CA VAL A 41 2.76 -0.29 -1.63
C VAL A 41 1.79 -1.44 -1.90
N ASP A 42 0.93 -1.75 -0.92
CA ASP A 42 -0.11 -2.77 -1.01
C ASP A 42 -1.08 -2.51 -2.19
N SER A 43 -1.61 -1.28 -2.31
CA SER A 43 -2.50 -0.91 -3.42
C SER A 43 -1.82 -0.92 -4.79
N VAL A 44 -0.54 -0.57 -4.88
CA VAL A 44 0.23 -0.64 -6.13
C VAL A 44 0.46 -2.10 -6.53
N VAL A 45 0.84 -2.95 -5.59
CA VAL A 45 1.06 -4.39 -5.84
C VAL A 45 -0.25 -5.08 -6.22
N GLU A 46 -1.37 -4.68 -5.62
CA GLU A 46 -2.69 -5.20 -5.97
C GLU A 46 -3.03 -5.00 -7.46
N LEU A 47 -2.55 -3.91 -8.08
CA LEU A 47 -2.82 -3.62 -9.49
C LEU A 47 -2.05 -4.51 -10.47
N PHE A 48 -0.96 -5.16 -10.04
CA PHE A 48 -0.13 -5.94 -10.95
C PHE A 48 -0.76 -7.29 -11.31
N GLY A 49 -0.79 -7.61 -12.60
CA GLY A 49 -1.17 -8.93 -13.08
C GLY A 49 -0.09 -9.99 -12.83
N LYS A 50 -0.46 -11.27 -12.99
CA LYS A 50 0.38 -12.46 -12.74
C LYS A 50 1.83 -12.30 -13.19
N LYS A 51 2.04 -12.09 -14.49
CA LYS A 51 3.37 -12.02 -15.07
C LYS A 51 4.25 -10.94 -14.42
N THR A 52 3.67 -9.78 -14.12
CA THR A 52 4.39 -8.67 -13.48
C THR A 52 4.69 -8.99 -12.03
N LEU A 53 3.75 -9.61 -11.32
CA LEU A 53 3.92 -10.00 -9.93
C LEU A 53 4.97 -11.11 -9.77
N ASP A 54 4.99 -12.10 -10.67
CA ASP A 54 5.99 -13.17 -10.72
C ASP A 54 7.40 -12.61 -10.93
N GLN A 55 7.53 -11.58 -11.79
CA GLN A 55 8.80 -10.90 -12.03
C GLN A 55 9.22 -10.08 -10.80
N LEU A 56 8.30 -9.32 -10.20
CA LEU A 56 8.56 -8.54 -8.99
C LEU A 56 9.00 -9.42 -7.83
N ALA A 57 8.38 -10.58 -7.63
CA ALA A 57 8.74 -11.52 -6.56
C ALA A 57 10.20 -12.00 -6.67
N ARG A 58 10.75 -12.03 -7.89
CA ARG A 58 12.15 -12.41 -8.16
C ARG A 58 13.12 -11.25 -8.03
N GLU A 59 12.71 -10.03 -8.36
CA GLU A 59 13.60 -8.88 -8.50
C GLU A 59 13.63 -7.97 -7.26
N VAL A 60 12.53 -7.89 -6.51
CA VAL A 60 12.41 -7.01 -5.34
C VAL A 60 13.22 -7.56 -4.17
N ARG A 61 14.23 -6.78 -3.74
CA ARG A 61 15.05 -7.09 -2.55
C ARG A 61 14.74 -6.24 -1.33
N HIS A 62 13.98 -5.15 -1.51
CA HIS A 62 13.67 -4.23 -0.43
C HIS A 62 12.71 -4.92 0.57
N PRO A 63 13.05 -5.04 1.87
CA PRO A 63 12.28 -5.84 2.82
C PRO A 63 10.78 -5.50 2.87
N LEU A 64 10.45 -4.20 2.97
CA LEU A 64 9.04 -3.75 2.99
C LEU A 64 8.25 -4.12 1.73
N TRP A 65 8.89 -4.07 0.57
CA TRP A 65 8.22 -4.41 -0.69
C TRP A 65 8.20 -5.92 -0.91
N LYS A 66 9.23 -6.62 -0.45
CA LYS A 66 9.33 -8.07 -0.57
C LYS A 66 8.19 -8.76 0.16
N ASP A 67 7.92 -8.36 1.40
CA ASP A 67 6.85 -8.97 2.19
C ASP A 67 5.47 -8.75 1.54
N VAL A 68 5.22 -7.56 1.00
CA VAL A 68 3.97 -7.25 0.28
C VAL A 68 3.87 -8.05 -1.01
N VAL A 69 4.93 -8.05 -1.83
CA VAL A 69 4.95 -8.75 -3.12
C VAL A 69 4.80 -10.26 -2.91
N ASP A 70 5.51 -10.84 -1.95
CA ASP A 70 5.43 -12.26 -1.63
C ASP A 70 4.03 -12.63 -1.12
N LEU A 71 3.41 -11.78 -0.28
CA LEU A 71 2.04 -11.98 0.19
C LEU A 71 1.04 -12.03 -0.98
N HIS A 72 1.11 -11.09 -1.92
CA HIS A 72 0.23 -11.07 -3.08
C HIS A 72 0.54 -12.24 -4.04
N HIS A 73 1.80 -12.56 -4.27
CA HIS A 73 2.22 -13.64 -5.16
C HIS A 73 1.75 -15.02 -4.66
N LEU A 74 1.81 -15.27 -3.35
CA LEU A 74 1.43 -16.55 -2.76
C LEU A 74 -0.08 -16.72 -2.54
N ASN A 75 -0.83 -15.64 -2.33
CA ASN A 75 -2.25 -15.71 -1.96
C ASN A 75 -3.22 -15.41 -3.11
N ARG A 76 -2.73 -14.90 -4.25
CA ARG A 76 -3.58 -14.54 -5.39
C ARG A 76 -3.87 -15.76 -6.26
N VAL A 77 -5.15 -15.99 -6.54
CA VAL A 77 -5.62 -17.03 -7.45
C VAL A 77 -5.94 -16.41 -8.80
N TYR A 78 -5.40 -16.98 -9.87
CA TYR A 78 -5.65 -16.53 -11.23
C TYR A 78 -6.64 -17.46 -11.93
N TYR A 79 -7.64 -16.86 -12.57
CA TYR A 79 -8.63 -17.59 -13.35
C TYR A 79 -8.44 -17.34 -14.85
N SER A 80 -8.39 -18.41 -15.63
CA SER A 80 -8.43 -18.36 -17.08
C SER A 80 -9.87 -18.22 -17.59
N LEU A 81 -10.09 -17.31 -18.52
CA LEU A 81 -11.40 -17.08 -19.14
C LEU A 81 -11.47 -17.74 -20.50
N VAL A 82 -12.40 -18.69 -20.67
CA VAL A 82 -12.61 -19.40 -21.93
C VAL A 82 -14.04 -19.16 -22.42
N PHE A 83 -14.15 -18.67 -23.65
CA PHE A 83 -15.42 -18.53 -24.34
C PHE A 83 -15.70 -19.78 -25.18
N ARG A 84 -16.84 -20.44 -24.93
CA ARG A 84 -17.32 -21.56 -25.75
C ARG A 84 -18.58 -21.14 -26.49
N LYS A 85 -18.66 -21.48 -27.77
CA LYS A 85 -19.89 -21.32 -28.54
C LYS A 85 -20.90 -22.38 -28.12
N ALA A 86 -22.08 -21.94 -27.69
CA ALA A 86 -23.21 -22.79 -27.33
C ALA A 86 -24.34 -22.63 -28.38
N LYS A 87 -25.28 -23.58 -28.39
CA LYS A 87 -26.43 -23.58 -29.32
C LYS A 87 -27.25 -22.28 -29.27
N HIS A 88 -27.25 -21.58 -28.12
CA HIS A 88 -28.03 -20.36 -27.88
C HIS A 88 -27.17 -19.13 -27.57
N GLY A 89 -25.87 -19.14 -27.88
CA GLY A 89 -25.01 -17.97 -27.66
C GLY A 89 -23.58 -18.34 -27.28
N THR A 90 -22.95 -17.50 -26.45
CA THR A 90 -21.58 -17.72 -25.96
C THR A 90 -21.63 -18.04 -24.47
N MET A 91 -21.10 -19.20 -24.10
CA MET A 91 -20.90 -19.60 -22.71
C MET A 91 -19.52 -19.15 -22.24
N CYS A 92 -19.46 -18.58 -21.05
CA CYS A 92 -18.23 -18.14 -20.42
C CYS A 92 -17.86 -19.11 -19.30
N LEU A 93 -16.67 -19.69 -19.37
CA LEU A 93 -16.13 -20.61 -18.38
C LEU A 93 -14.88 -20.00 -17.75
N PHE A 94 -14.82 -20.07 -16.43
CA PHE A 94 -13.63 -19.70 -15.66
C PHE A 94 -12.94 -20.97 -15.21
N PHE A 95 -11.63 -21.06 -15.37
CA PHE A 95 -10.83 -22.18 -14.87
C PHE A 95 -9.82 -21.64 -13.88
N ASP A 96 -9.65 -22.33 -12.75
CA ASP A 96 -8.51 -22.05 -11.90
C ASP A 96 -7.24 -22.54 -12.63
N GLU A 97 -6.14 -21.81 -12.57
CA GLU A 97 -4.90 -22.32 -13.14
C GLU A 97 -4.37 -23.57 -12.43
N HIS A 98 -4.79 -23.81 -11.19
CA HIS A 98 -4.41 -24.99 -10.41
C HIS A 98 -5.41 -26.15 -10.53
N ASP A 99 -6.60 -25.92 -11.09
CA ASP A 99 -7.66 -26.92 -11.20
C ASP A 99 -8.29 -26.91 -12.59
N TYR A 100 -8.31 -28.06 -13.25
CA TYR A 100 -8.94 -28.24 -14.56
C TYR A 100 -10.48 -28.15 -14.52
N CYS A 101 -11.07 -28.04 -13.33
CA CYS A 101 -12.50 -27.82 -13.16
C CYS A 101 -12.90 -26.36 -13.41
N SER A 102 -14.06 -26.19 -14.07
CA SER A 102 -14.64 -24.86 -14.26
C SER A 102 -15.19 -24.32 -12.94
N VAL A 103 -14.76 -23.12 -12.56
CA VAL A 103 -15.17 -22.42 -11.35
C VAL A 103 -16.36 -21.52 -11.62
N SER A 104 -17.33 -21.51 -10.70
CA SER A 104 -18.50 -20.64 -10.81
C SER A 104 -18.14 -19.18 -10.50
N VAL A 105 -18.84 -18.22 -11.13
CA VAL A 105 -18.68 -16.79 -10.82
C VAL A 105 -18.96 -16.49 -9.33
N GLN A 106 -19.85 -17.25 -8.69
CA GLN A 106 -20.15 -17.09 -7.27
C GLN A 106 -18.96 -17.48 -6.39
N THR A 107 -18.20 -18.50 -6.78
CA THR A 107 -16.97 -18.91 -6.10
C THR A 107 -15.90 -17.83 -6.22
N ILE A 108 -15.69 -17.27 -7.42
CA ILE A 108 -14.74 -16.16 -7.65
C ILE A 108 -15.09 -14.96 -6.77
N ARG A 109 -16.37 -14.58 -6.71
CA ARG A 109 -16.83 -13.46 -5.87
C ARG A 109 -16.62 -13.68 -4.37
N LYS A 110 -16.66 -14.93 -3.88
CA LYS A 110 -16.35 -15.25 -2.47
C LYS A 110 -14.85 -15.17 -2.17
N ASN A 111 -14.02 -15.45 -3.17
CA ASN A 111 -12.56 -15.44 -3.04
C ASN A 111 -11.90 -14.06 -3.28
N ARG A 112 -12.70 -13.02 -3.51
CA ARG A 112 -12.33 -11.61 -3.80
C ARG A 112 -11.51 -10.88 -2.72
N ARG A 113 -10.75 -11.60 -1.89
CA ARG A 113 -9.84 -10.91 -0.96
C ARG A 113 -8.72 -10.18 -1.69
N PHE A 114 -8.29 -10.62 -2.89
CA PHE A 114 -7.26 -9.91 -3.67
C PHE A 114 -7.44 -10.15 -5.18
N ALA A 115 -8.06 -9.18 -5.87
CA ALA A 115 -8.55 -9.17 -7.26
C ALA A 115 -9.96 -9.75 -7.52
#